data_AF-A0AA42ZSD6-F1
#
_entry.id   AF-A0AA42ZSD6-F1
#
_cell.length_a   1.000
_cell.length_b   1.000
_cell.length_c   1.000
_cell.angle_alpha   90.00
_cell.angle_beta   90.00
_cell.angle_gamma   90.00
#
_symmetry.space_group_name_H-M   'P 1'
#
loop_
_entity.id
_entity.type
_entity.pdbx_description
1 polymer ?
#
loop_
_entity_poly.entity_id
_entity_poly.type
_entity_poly.pdbx_seq_one_letter_code
_entity_poly.pdbx_strand_id
1 'polypeptide(L)'
;MSGETVVPIGGPAGGLAGSPAGGLAGGAAGPEPDKYARIRRDNAIKIFISHKQEEGEAARKIKGLLEYFGNDRLSCFVSELIAPGKPYPEKIEEELRESLWFLFLYTDPQLSWDWCLYEAGMFRGWMEAHDRLTCLYHRSGHLPDAISRFQAVKADPEGIEIFLRDLYTKPALPAVEPSGEGDPGIPAMDPINPKIADSKEDFDRLIERLCDAVGSPAPEKEKLYHKKYVFLTPKWPVDGEPPSWPLKDGDARIDLAACAVETDDKTAAMFGLPAAPRDATWEDLVGHYIRQADSDRRWLSELEDTLNLACRRLAFQPVFANFRALESGKIFRPMIYRTDFALDGSTCECRLVFIESLSRGASREQPEDLRVLLTSLRMAIRLRWEVIERFHNKIETLHADNPNAAIGAELKERLEVIQRESDSLGLLDRDKLISVFPEHERQKVEELYDQWEDLGETLFDAERIVDQEHRYSDMEFALGRLAELNEEYLKMATQLFSEKSS
;
A
#
# COMPACT_ATOMS: atom_id res chain seq x y z
N MET A 1 9.91 39.76 39.56
CA MET A 1 8.57 39.35 40.06
C MET A 1 7.68 39.22 38.85
N SER A 2 7.63 38.01 38.30
CA SER A 2 6.85 37.65 37.12
C SER A 2 6.58 36.16 37.25
N GLY A 3 5.37 35.83 37.68
CA GLY A 3 4.91 34.45 37.81
C GLY A 3 4.55 33.92 36.43
N GLU A 4 5.13 32.78 36.07
CA GLU A 4 4.72 31.98 34.94
C GLU A 4 3.48 31.17 35.34
N THR A 5 2.37 31.45 34.67
CA THR A 5 1.13 30.68 34.78
C THR A 5 1.07 29.74 33.57
N VAL A 6 1.39 28.47 33.78
CA VAL A 6 1.21 27.41 32.78
C VAL A 6 -0.24 26.94 32.82
N VAL A 7 -0.94 27.04 31.69
CA VAL A 7 -2.29 26.49 31.48
C VAL A 7 -2.15 25.08 30.87
N PRO A 8 -2.82 24.04 31.40
CA PRO A 8 -2.82 22.73 30.76
C PRO A 8 -3.97 22.62 29.74
N ILE A 9 -3.63 22.21 28.52
CA ILE A 9 -4.61 21.79 27.51
C ILE A 9 -4.92 20.31 27.78
N GLY A 10 -6.15 20.04 28.21
CA GLY A 10 -6.70 18.69 28.32
C GLY A 10 -7.20 18.21 26.95
N GLY A 11 -6.70 17.06 26.51
CA GLY A 11 -7.23 16.26 25.41
C GLY A 11 -7.50 14.82 25.87
N PRO A 12 -8.50 14.13 25.32
CA PRO A 12 -9.07 12.93 25.93
C PRO A 12 -8.22 11.68 25.68
N ALA A 13 -7.97 10.93 26.75
CA ALA A 13 -7.35 9.62 26.72
C ALA A 13 -8.30 8.57 26.12
N GLY A 14 -8.11 8.25 24.85
CA GLY A 14 -8.59 7.00 24.24
C GLY A 14 -7.57 5.90 24.49
N GLY A 15 -7.75 5.14 25.58
CA GLY A 15 -6.89 4.00 25.90
C GLY A 15 -7.13 2.83 24.95
N LEU A 16 -6.13 2.50 24.13
CA LEU A 16 -6.06 1.22 23.45
C LEU A 16 -5.06 0.32 24.19
N ALA A 17 -5.64 -0.74 24.74
CA ALA A 17 -5.09 -1.99 25.24
C ALA A 17 -3.57 -2.18 25.11
N GLY A 18 -2.90 -2.22 26.27
CA GLY A 18 -1.57 -2.79 26.39
C GLY A 18 -1.56 -4.27 26.02
N SER A 19 -0.60 -4.67 25.19
CA SER A 19 -0.22 -6.07 25.02
C SER A 19 0.41 -6.60 26.32
N PRO A 20 -0.05 -7.73 26.89
CA PRO A 20 0.70 -8.39 27.92
C PRO A 20 1.79 -9.23 27.27
N ALA A 21 3.05 -8.85 27.50
CA ALA A 21 4.18 -9.74 27.36
C ALA A 21 4.01 -10.88 28.39
N GLY A 22 3.68 -12.08 27.91
CA GLY A 22 3.54 -13.28 28.71
C GLY A 22 4.88 -13.71 29.28
N GLY A 23 5.11 -13.40 30.56
CA GLY A 23 6.02 -14.14 31.40
C GLY A 23 5.39 -15.48 31.77
N LEU A 24 6.02 -16.58 31.34
CA LEU A 24 5.73 -17.93 31.83
C LEU A 24 6.18 -18.01 33.30
N ALA A 25 5.28 -17.72 34.23
CA ALA A 25 5.45 -17.99 35.65
C ALA A 25 4.30 -18.90 36.11
N GLY A 26 4.66 -19.95 36.87
CA GLY A 26 3.78 -21.07 37.24
C GLY A 26 2.48 -20.64 37.89
N GLY A 27 1.36 -21.01 37.25
CA GLY A 27 0.01 -20.79 37.75
C GLY A 27 -0.44 -21.94 38.64
N ALA A 28 -1.01 -21.59 39.79
CA ALA A 28 -1.84 -22.48 40.60
C ALA A 28 -3.00 -23.02 39.74
N ALA A 29 -3.33 -24.30 39.89
CA ALA A 29 -4.37 -24.99 39.12
C ALA A 29 -5.75 -24.36 39.34
N GLY A 30 -6.18 -23.50 38.41
CA GLY A 30 -7.58 -23.10 38.27
C GLY A 30 -8.44 -24.26 37.74
N PRO A 31 -9.78 -24.12 37.74
CA PRO A 31 -10.67 -25.14 37.19
C PRO A 31 -10.35 -25.40 35.71
N GLU A 32 -10.41 -26.67 35.29
CA GLU A 32 -10.19 -27.10 33.92
C GLU A 32 -11.11 -26.31 32.94
N PRO A 33 -10.58 -25.75 31.83
CA PRO A 33 -11.40 -25.10 30.82
C PRO A 33 -12.53 -26.02 30.32
N ASP A 34 -13.74 -25.48 30.15
CA ASP A 34 -14.95 -26.24 29.77
C ASP A 34 -14.75 -27.07 28.49
N LYS A 35 -13.97 -26.53 27.54
CA LYS A 35 -13.53 -27.20 26.32
C LYS A 35 -12.83 -28.54 26.57
N TYR A 36 -11.90 -28.61 27.53
CA TYR A 36 -11.16 -29.84 27.84
C TYR A 36 -12.04 -30.87 28.54
N ALA A 37 -12.90 -30.41 29.46
CA ALA A 37 -13.87 -31.28 30.12
C ALA A 37 -14.82 -31.94 29.09
N ARG A 38 -15.26 -31.18 28.07
CA ARG A 38 -16.04 -31.73 26.96
C ARG A 38 -15.25 -32.73 26.11
N ILE A 39 -14.02 -32.38 25.72
CA ILE A 39 -13.15 -33.30 24.96
C ILE A 39 -12.96 -34.63 25.68
N ARG A 40 -12.75 -34.61 27.00
CA ARG A 40 -12.63 -35.84 27.80
C ARG A 40 -13.93 -36.63 27.88
N ARG A 41 -15.07 -35.95 28.04
CA ARG A 41 -16.39 -36.57 28.07
C ARG A 41 -16.72 -37.27 26.75
N ASP A 42 -16.47 -36.59 25.65
CA ASP A 42 -16.78 -37.08 24.30
C ASP A 42 -15.68 -38.01 23.77
N ASN A 43 -14.52 -38.04 24.44
CA ASN A 43 -13.31 -38.77 24.07
C ASN A 43 -12.86 -38.50 22.62
N ALA A 44 -13.12 -37.28 22.14
CA ALA A 44 -12.88 -36.85 20.78
C ALA A 44 -12.33 -35.42 20.75
N ILE A 45 -11.40 -35.16 19.83
CA ILE A 45 -10.88 -33.81 19.60
C ILE A 45 -11.40 -33.23 18.30
N LYS A 46 -11.33 -31.91 18.22
CA LYS A 46 -11.75 -31.14 17.05
C LYS A 46 -10.58 -30.34 16.48
N ILE A 47 -10.39 -30.42 15.18
CA ILE A 47 -9.39 -29.67 14.42
C ILE A 47 -10.11 -28.64 13.54
N PHE A 48 -9.73 -27.37 13.62
CA PHE A 48 -10.12 -26.36 12.66
C PHE A 48 -9.07 -26.31 11.55
N ILE A 49 -9.47 -26.55 10.30
CA ILE A 49 -8.60 -26.44 9.14
C ILE A 49 -8.89 -25.11 8.45
N SER A 50 -7.94 -24.18 8.53
CA SER A 50 -7.97 -22.90 7.83
C SER A 50 -7.25 -23.01 6.49
N HIS A 51 -7.90 -22.59 5.42
CA HIS A 51 -7.42 -22.76 4.05
C HIS A 51 -8.01 -21.67 3.13
N LYS A 52 -7.45 -21.55 1.92
CA LYS A 52 -8.02 -20.68 0.88
C LYS A 52 -9.19 -21.33 0.16
N GLN A 53 -10.16 -20.54 -0.27
CA GLN A 53 -11.34 -21.06 -0.99
C GLN A 53 -10.93 -21.84 -2.26
N GLU A 54 -9.89 -21.40 -2.93
CA GLU A 54 -9.30 -22.06 -4.10
C GLU A 54 -8.71 -23.44 -3.77
N GLU A 55 -8.41 -23.71 -2.49
CA GLU A 55 -7.81 -24.93 -1.98
C GLU A 55 -8.82 -25.85 -1.27
N GLY A 56 -10.12 -25.58 -1.41
CA GLY A 56 -11.18 -26.33 -0.73
C GLY A 56 -11.14 -27.84 -0.97
N GLU A 57 -10.72 -28.27 -2.16
CA GLU A 57 -10.55 -29.69 -2.48
C GLU A 57 -9.44 -30.34 -1.64
N ALA A 58 -8.28 -29.67 -1.54
CA ALA A 58 -7.16 -30.12 -0.71
C ALA A 58 -7.57 -30.22 0.76
N ALA A 59 -8.22 -29.17 1.29
CA ALA A 59 -8.69 -29.13 2.67
C ALA A 59 -9.69 -30.27 2.97
N ARG A 60 -10.65 -30.53 2.07
CA ARG A 60 -11.59 -31.65 2.21
C ARG A 60 -10.90 -33.02 2.17
N LYS A 61 -9.91 -33.18 1.29
CA LYS A 61 -9.12 -34.42 1.19
C LYS A 61 -8.33 -34.68 2.47
N ILE A 62 -7.67 -33.65 3.00
CA ILE A 62 -6.95 -33.71 4.28
C ILE A 62 -7.91 -34.04 5.42
N LYS A 63 -9.05 -33.33 5.53
CA LYS A 63 -10.13 -33.64 6.49
C LYS A 63 -10.50 -35.12 6.45
N GLY A 64 -10.83 -35.64 5.26
CA GLY A 64 -11.26 -37.04 5.11
C GLY A 64 -10.19 -38.05 5.49
N LEU A 65 -8.91 -37.76 5.18
CA LEU A 65 -7.78 -38.59 5.59
C LEU A 65 -7.61 -38.60 7.11
N LEU A 66 -7.61 -37.42 7.74
CA LEU A 66 -7.40 -37.30 9.17
C LEU A 66 -8.52 -37.97 9.98
N GLU A 67 -9.78 -37.72 9.61
CA GLU A 67 -10.95 -38.33 10.29
C GLU A 67 -11.00 -39.85 10.09
N TYR A 68 -10.72 -40.35 8.89
CA TYR A 68 -10.72 -41.79 8.63
C TYR A 68 -9.78 -42.56 9.56
N PHE A 69 -8.58 -42.02 9.78
CA PHE A 69 -7.59 -42.63 10.67
C PHE A 69 -7.76 -42.25 12.14
N GLY A 70 -8.47 -41.17 12.44
CA GLY A 70 -8.85 -40.78 13.80
C GLY A 70 -10.05 -41.54 14.36
N ASN A 71 -10.77 -42.28 13.51
CA ASN A 71 -12.05 -42.92 13.85
C ASN A 71 -13.01 -41.89 14.49
N ASP A 72 -13.86 -42.32 15.41
CA ASP A 72 -14.83 -41.44 16.10
C ASP A 72 -14.18 -40.48 17.12
N ARG A 73 -12.84 -40.47 17.23
CA ARG A 73 -12.08 -39.66 18.20
C ARG A 73 -11.46 -38.41 17.60
N LEU A 74 -11.63 -38.19 16.30
CA LEU A 74 -11.16 -37.00 15.59
C LEU A 74 -12.26 -36.44 14.70
N SER A 75 -12.55 -35.15 14.85
CA SER A 75 -13.41 -34.41 13.92
C SER A 75 -12.64 -33.22 13.36
N CYS A 76 -12.83 -32.91 12.09
CA CYS A 76 -12.22 -31.76 11.43
C CYS A 76 -13.32 -30.83 10.93
N PHE A 77 -13.10 -29.53 11.05
CA PHE A 77 -13.96 -28.51 10.48
C PHE A 77 -13.21 -27.78 9.36
N VAL A 78 -13.87 -27.57 8.22
CA VAL A 78 -13.42 -26.70 7.12
C VAL A 78 -14.54 -25.71 6.81
N SER A 79 -14.19 -24.44 6.64
CA SER A 79 -15.13 -23.32 6.52
C SER A 79 -16.15 -23.45 5.37
N GLU A 80 -15.78 -24.14 4.29
CA GLU A 80 -16.65 -24.39 3.12
C GLU A 80 -17.87 -25.28 3.42
N LEU A 81 -17.94 -25.92 4.60
CA LEU A 81 -19.10 -26.69 5.01
C LEU A 81 -20.21 -25.84 5.64
N ILE A 82 -19.99 -24.54 5.82
CA ILE A 82 -21.03 -23.63 6.31
C ILE A 82 -22.10 -23.45 5.23
N ALA A 83 -23.35 -23.77 5.56
CA ALA A 83 -24.46 -23.63 4.63
C ALA A 83 -24.63 -22.16 4.17
N PRO A 84 -24.91 -21.92 2.88
CA PRO A 84 -25.18 -20.57 2.38
C PRO A 84 -26.29 -19.86 3.17
N GLY A 85 -26.11 -18.56 3.42
CA GLY A 85 -27.08 -17.74 4.15
C GLY A 85 -27.02 -17.86 5.68
N LYS A 86 -26.04 -18.58 6.22
CA LYS A 86 -25.73 -18.57 7.66
C LYS A 86 -24.74 -17.46 8.02
N PRO A 87 -24.79 -16.93 9.25
CA PRO A 87 -23.82 -15.96 9.75
C PRO A 87 -22.43 -16.62 9.82
N TYR A 88 -21.63 -16.40 8.77
CA TYR A 88 -20.35 -17.06 8.54
C TYR A 88 -19.31 -16.73 9.63
N PRO A 89 -19.09 -15.46 10.02
CA PRO A 89 -18.11 -15.13 11.06
C PRO A 89 -18.40 -15.80 12.41
N GLU A 90 -19.65 -15.75 12.87
CA GLU A 90 -20.07 -16.29 14.16
C GLU A 90 -19.87 -17.81 14.23
N LYS A 91 -20.13 -18.50 13.11
CA LYS A 91 -19.87 -19.94 13.03
C LYS A 91 -18.37 -20.23 13.04
N ILE A 92 -17.56 -19.45 12.33
CA ILE A 92 -16.10 -19.60 12.35
C ILE A 92 -15.56 -19.40 13.77
N GLU A 93 -15.99 -18.35 14.48
CA GLU A 93 -15.58 -18.11 15.86
C GLU A 93 -15.96 -19.25 16.81
N GLU A 94 -17.19 -19.75 16.70
CA GLU A 94 -17.66 -20.91 17.46
C GLU A 94 -16.74 -22.12 17.20
N GLU A 95 -16.52 -22.46 15.94
CA GLU A 95 -15.72 -23.62 15.55
C GLU A 95 -14.25 -23.48 15.98
N LEU A 96 -13.69 -22.27 15.95
CA LEU A 96 -12.34 -21.98 16.44
C LEU A 96 -12.21 -22.16 17.96
N ARG A 97 -13.14 -21.63 18.76
CA ARG A 97 -13.13 -21.78 20.23
C ARG A 97 -13.22 -23.24 20.65
N GLU A 98 -13.99 -24.02 19.89
CA GLU A 98 -14.27 -25.41 20.19
C GLU A 98 -13.14 -26.36 19.78
N SER A 99 -12.24 -25.92 18.90
CA SER A 99 -11.17 -26.75 18.31
C SER A 99 -9.93 -26.81 19.19
N LEU A 100 -9.43 -28.00 19.51
CA LEU A 100 -8.16 -28.19 20.23
C LEU A 100 -6.96 -27.85 19.36
N TRP A 101 -7.10 -28.02 18.04
CA TRP A 101 -6.02 -27.81 17.08
C TRP A 101 -6.47 -26.90 15.95
N PHE A 102 -5.67 -25.89 15.64
CA PHE A 102 -5.76 -25.10 14.42
C PHE A 102 -4.70 -25.55 13.42
N LEU A 103 -5.14 -26.01 12.25
CA LEU A 103 -4.29 -26.42 11.13
C LEU A 103 -4.43 -25.40 10.00
N PHE A 104 -3.37 -24.63 9.75
CA PHE A 104 -3.31 -23.70 8.63
C PHE A 104 -2.68 -24.36 7.41
N LEU A 105 -3.44 -24.50 6.32
CA LEU A 105 -2.93 -24.96 5.03
C LEU A 105 -2.38 -23.77 4.24
N TYR A 106 -1.07 -23.75 4.03
CA TYR A 106 -0.36 -22.70 3.30
C TYR A 106 0.33 -23.29 2.06
N THR A 107 -0.39 -23.40 0.95
CA THR A 107 0.13 -24.15 -0.22
C THR A 107 0.80 -23.27 -1.27
N ASP A 108 0.36 -22.02 -1.42
CA ASP A 108 0.90 -21.07 -2.40
C ASP A 108 1.21 -19.69 -1.79
N PRO A 109 2.49 -19.29 -1.70
CA PRO A 109 2.87 -18.00 -1.13
C PRO A 109 2.42 -16.79 -1.94
N GLN A 110 1.98 -16.96 -3.19
CA GLN A 110 1.54 -15.87 -4.06
C GLN A 110 0.09 -15.41 -3.78
N LEU A 111 -0.69 -16.20 -3.02
CA LEU A 111 -2.05 -15.82 -2.64
C LEU A 111 -2.04 -14.81 -1.48
N SER A 112 -3.08 -13.99 -1.37
CA SER A 112 -3.28 -13.12 -0.18
C SER A 112 -3.84 -13.99 0.94
N TRP A 113 -3.11 -14.16 2.04
CA TRP A 113 -3.52 -15.05 3.15
C TRP A 113 -4.21 -14.34 4.31
N ASP A 114 -4.63 -13.09 4.11
CA ASP A 114 -5.09 -12.17 5.17
C ASP A 114 -6.20 -12.78 6.04
N TRP A 115 -7.16 -13.49 5.43
CA TRP A 115 -8.26 -14.13 6.16
C TRP A 115 -7.79 -15.31 7.02
N CYS A 116 -6.97 -16.20 6.47
CA CYS A 116 -6.44 -17.34 7.23
C CYS A 116 -5.53 -16.88 8.37
N LEU A 117 -4.76 -15.80 8.15
CA LEU A 117 -3.95 -15.15 9.19
C LEU A 117 -4.82 -14.48 10.25
N TYR A 118 -5.96 -13.90 9.88
CA TYR A 118 -6.95 -13.39 10.82
C TYR A 118 -7.53 -14.51 11.70
N GLU A 119 -7.91 -15.65 11.12
CA GLU A 119 -8.38 -16.84 11.86
C GLU A 119 -7.29 -17.39 12.80
N ALA A 120 -6.05 -17.48 12.33
CA ALA A 120 -4.91 -17.88 13.15
C ALA A 120 -4.69 -16.93 14.34
N GLY A 121 -4.85 -15.62 14.11
CA GLY A 121 -4.80 -14.59 15.14
C GLY A 121 -5.91 -14.72 16.18
N MET A 122 -7.16 -14.98 15.74
CA MET A 122 -8.29 -15.23 16.64
C MET A 122 -8.07 -16.48 17.48
N PHE A 123 -7.69 -17.60 16.86
CA PHE A 123 -7.39 -18.83 17.56
C PHE A 123 -6.32 -18.61 18.62
N ARG A 124 -5.21 -17.97 18.24
CA ARG A 124 -4.11 -17.63 19.14
C ARG A 124 -4.57 -16.81 20.35
N GLY A 125 -5.49 -15.87 20.15
CA GLY A 125 -6.05 -15.06 21.23
C GLY A 125 -6.87 -15.87 22.24
N TRP A 126 -7.34 -17.06 21.87
CA TRP A 126 -8.13 -17.98 22.71
C TRP A 126 -7.39 -19.26 23.07
N MET A 127 -6.13 -19.40 22.66
CA MET A 127 -5.35 -20.62 22.90
C MET A 127 -5.13 -20.81 24.40
N GLU A 128 -5.51 -21.98 24.87
CA GLU A 128 -5.18 -22.49 26.19
C GLU A 128 -3.89 -23.33 26.14
N ALA A 129 -3.35 -23.73 27.29
CA ALA A 129 -2.02 -24.35 27.41
C ALA A 129 -1.77 -25.63 26.58
N HIS A 130 -2.83 -26.32 26.14
CA HIS A 130 -2.76 -27.56 25.37
C HIS A 130 -3.27 -27.42 23.94
N ASP A 131 -3.72 -26.22 23.57
CA ASP A 131 -4.12 -25.93 22.21
C ASP A 131 -2.89 -25.89 21.29
N ARG A 132 -3.09 -26.31 20.05
CA ARG A 132 -2.00 -26.39 19.05
C ARG A 132 -2.33 -25.53 17.84
N LEU A 133 -1.37 -24.75 17.39
CA LEU A 133 -1.42 -24.02 16.12
C LEU A 133 -0.31 -24.57 15.24
N THR A 134 -0.67 -25.15 14.10
CA THR A 134 0.28 -25.77 13.16
C THR A 134 0.04 -25.25 11.76
N CYS A 135 1.11 -24.83 11.08
CA CYS A 135 1.06 -24.51 9.67
C CYS A 135 1.61 -25.66 8.84
N LEU A 136 0.80 -26.20 7.95
CA LEU A 136 1.22 -27.19 6.97
C LEU A 136 1.49 -26.48 5.65
N TYR A 137 2.76 -26.48 5.20
CA TYR A 137 3.17 -25.73 4.02
C TYR A 137 3.86 -26.60 2.97
N HIS A 138 3.83 -26.14 1.72
CA HIS A 138 4.38 -26.89 0.59
C HIS A 138 5.89 -27.18 0.71
N ARG A 139 6.35 -28.31 0.12
CA ARG A 139 7.76 -28.77 0.12
C ARG A 139 8.79 -27.78 -0.43
N SER A 140 8.37 -26.89 -1.32
CA SER A 140 9.21 -25.85 -1.94
C SER A 140 8.85 -24.44 -1.47
N GLY A 141 7.87 -24.29 -0.58
CA GLY A 141 7.45 -22.98 -0.08
C GLY A 141 8.32 -22.49 1.06
N HIS A 142 8.26 -21.18 1.32
CA HIS A 142 8.76 -20.56 2.54
C HIS A 142 7.59 -20.27 3.48
N LEU A 143 7.86 -20.14 4.78
CA LEU A 143 6.81 -19.84 5.75
C LEU A 143 6.38 -18.37 5.67
N PRO A 144 5.10 -18.05 5.95
CA PRO A 144 4.70 -16.67 6.18
C PRO A 144 5.35 -16.14 7.46
N ASP A 145 5.92 -14.94 7.40
CA ASP A 145 6.57 -14.29 8.55
C ASP A 145 5.64 -14.15 9.75
N ALA A 146 4.34 -13.88 9.49
CA ALA A 146 3.31 -13.70 10.51
C ALA A 146 3.15 -14.88 11.48
N ILE A 147 3.51 -16.09 11.04
CA ILE A 147 3.40 -17.33 11.83
C ILE A 147 4.74 -18.05 12.01
N SER A 148 5.85 -17.42 11.62
CA SER A 148 7.21 -17.96 11.73
C SER A 148 7.60 -18.41 13.15
N ARG A 149 6.90 -17.88 14.17
CA ARG A 149 7.09 -18.22 15.60
C ARG A 149 6.40 -19.51 16.03
N PHE A 150 5.54 -20.09 15.19
CA PHE A 150 4.83 -21.33 15.48
C PHE A 150 5.49 -22.52 14.79
N GLN A 151 5.29 -23.72 15.34
CA GLN A 151 5.81 -24.93 14.73
C GLN A 151 5.09 -25.19 13.41
N ALA A 152 5.85 -25.13 12.33
CA ALA A 152 5.36 -25.46 11.00
C ALA A 152 5.81 -26.85 10.58
N VAL A 153 4.97 -27.49 9.78
CA VAL A 153 5.16 -28.81 9.21
C VAL A 153 5.34 -28.63 7.72
N LYS A 154 6.51 -29.03 7.22
CA LYS A 154 6.75 -29.11 5.79
C LYS A 154 6.02 -30.33 5.25
N ALA A 155 5.31 -30.19 4.13
CA ALA A 155 4.53 -31.26 3.53
C ALA A 155 5.40 -32.29 2.77
N ASP A 156 6.53 -32.70 3.36
CA ASP A 156 7.37 -33.80 2.93
C ASP A 156 7.15 -35.03 3.84
N PRO A 157 7.63 -36.22 3.42
CA PRO A 157 7.33 -37.44 4.17
C PRO A 157 7.77 -37.38 5.64
N GLU A 158 8.91 -36.78 5.94
CA GLU A 158 9.45 -36.67 7.29
C GLU A 158 8.62 -35.70 8.16
N GLY A 159 8.30 -34.52 7.64
CA GLY A 159 7.48 -33.54 8.35
C GLY A 159 6.08 -34.07 8.65
N ILE A 160 5.42 -34.69 7.66
CA ILE A 160 4.11 -35.30 7.84
C ILE A 160 4.18 -36.48 8.82
N GLU A 161 5.22 -37.30 8.79
CA GLU A 161 5.39 -38.40 9.74
C GLU A 161 5.39 -37.88 11.19
N ILE A 162 6.20 -36.84 11.47
CA ILE A 162 6.29 -36.21 12.79
C ILE A 162 4.93 -35.67 13.22
N PHE A 163 4.24 -34.96 12.33
CA PHE A 163 2.91 -34.42 12.58
C PHE A 163 1.89 -35.51 12.93
N LEU A 164 1.83 -36.59 12.15
CA LEU A 164 0.88 -37.68 12.38
C LEU A 164 1.18 -38.46 13.65
N ARG A 165 2.47 -38.64 13.99
CA ARG A 165 2.84 -39.25 15.28
C ARG A 165 2.39 -38.38 16.44
N ASP A 166 2.60 -37.07 16.36
CA ASP A 166 2.14 -36.13 17.39
C ASP A 166 0.62 -36.11 17.55
N LEU A 167 -0.12 -36.28 16.45
CA LEU A 167 -1.57 -36.33 16.44
C LEU A 167 -2.13 -37.64 16.98
N TYR A 168 -1.67 -38.79 16.48
CA TYR A 168 -2.34 -40.07 16.76
C TYR A 168 -1.77 -40.84 17.94
N THR A 169 -0.49 -40.66 18.25
CA THR A 169 0.23 -41.54 19.19
C THR A 169 0.52 -40.92 20.55
N LYS A 170 0.46 -39.59 20.64
CA LYS A 170 0.58 -38.89 21.92
C LYS A 170 -0.79 -38.71 22.58
N PRO A 171 -0.85 -38.60 23.92
CA PRO A 171 -2.04 -38.17 24.62
C PRO A 171 -2.58 -36.86 24.04
N ALA A 172 -3.87 -36.84 23.70
CA ALA A 172 -4.51 -35.64 23.16
C ALA A 172 -4.57 -34.51 24.20
N LEU A 173 -4.79 -34.88 25.46
CA LEU A 173 -4.68 -34.02 26.64
C LEU A 173 -3.80 -34.70 27.69
N PRO A 174 -2.88 -33.98 28.34
CA PRO A 174 -2.07 -34.53 29.42
C PRO A 174 -2.89 -34.81 30.68
N ALA A 175 -2.28 -35.49 31.64
CA ALA A 175 -2.86 -35.61 32.97
C ALA A 175 -2.84 -34.24 33.67
N VAL A 176 -3.88 -33.96 34.46
CA VAL A 176 -3.93 -32.83 35.37
C VAL A 176 -3.52 -33.34 36.74
N GLU A 177 -2.41 -32.81 37.26
CA GLU A 177 -1.89 -33.17 38.58
C GLU A 177 -2.89 -32.79 39.69
N PRO A 178 -2.94 -33.55 40.80
CA PRO A 178 -3.73 -33.21 41.97
C PRO A 178 -3.50 -31.77 42.45
N SER A 179 -4.58 -31.01 42.64
CA SER A 179 -4.48 -29.62 43.11
C SER A 179 -4.37 -29.50 44.65
N GLY A 180 -4.52 -30.61 45.40
CA GLY A 180 -4.41 -30.65 46.85
C GLY A 180 -4.79 -32.00 47.47
N GLU A 181 -4.77 -32.08 48.81
CA GLU A 181 -5.19 -33.29 49.54
C GLU A 181 -6.67 -33.62 49.26
N GLY A 182 -6.92 -34.76 48.61
CA GLY A 182 -8.27 -35.28 48.33
C GLY A 182 -8.75 -35.11 46.90
N ASP A 183 -8.01 -34.39 46.04
CA ASP A 183 -8.26 -34.32 44.60
C ASP A 183 -7.47 -35.44 43.89
N PRO A 184 -8.12 -36.43 43.25
CA PRO A 184 -7.40 -37.51 42.56
C PRO A 184 -6.66 -37.04 41.28
N GLY A 185 -6.83 -35.79 40.84
CA GLY A 185 -6.36 -35.32 39.54
C GLY A 185 -7.18 -35.91 38.39
N ILE A 186 -6.80 -35.56 37.15
CA ILE A 186 -7.47 -36.05 35.94
C ILE A 186 -6.46 -36.84 35.10
N PRO A 187 -6.71 -38.12 34.75
CA PRO A 187 -5.77 -38.90 33.96
C PRO A 187 -5.59 -38.31 32.56
N ALA A 188 -4.45 -38.60 31.92
CA ALA A 188 -4.22 -38.23 30.53
C ALA A 188 -5.27 -38.89 29.62
N MET A 189 -5.65 -38.21 28.54
CA MET A 189 -6.52 -38.80 27.53
C MET A 189 -5.70 -39.79 26.69
N ASP A 190 -6.26 -40.97 26.43
CA ASP A 190 -5.59 -41.97 25.60
C ASP A 190 -5.26 -41.41 24.21
N PRO A 191 -4.14 -41.82 23.58
CA PRO A 191 -3.82 -41.44 22.21
C PRO A 191 -4.96 -41.76 21.23
N ILE A 192 -5.19 -40.91 20.24
CA ILE A 192 -6.35 -41.00 19.34
C ILE A 192 -6.40 -42.36 18.64
N ASN A 193 -5.28 -42.78 18.06
CA ASN A 193 -5.15 -44.07 17.40
C ASN A 193 -3.70 -44.56 17.47
N PRO A 194 -3.24 -45.15 18.60
CA PRO A 194 -1.85 -45.56 18.75
C PRO A 194 -1.46 -46.68 17.78
N LYS A 195 -2.43 -47.51 17.35
CA LYS A 195 -2.21 -48.66 16.48
C LYS A 195 -1.84 -48.29 15.04
N ILE A 196 -2.16 -47.07 14.61
CA ILE A 196 -1.80 -46.62 13.26
C ILE A 196 -0.27 -46.63 13.05
N ALA A 197 0.48 -46.34 14.12
CA ALA A 197 1.94 -46.34 14.07
C ALA A 197 2.54 -47.75 13.99
N ASP A 198 1.76 -48.79 14.32
CA ASP A 198 2.19 -50.18 14.23
C ASP A 198 2.01 -50.73 12.80
N SER A 199 1.08 -50.18 12.00
CA SER A 199 0.88 -50.52 10.59
C SER A 199 1.72 -49.61 9.70
N LYS A 200 2.97 -50.01 9.44
CA LYS A 200 3.89 -49.24 8.58
C LYS A 200 3.29 -48.93 7.21
N GLU A 201 2.62 -49.89 6.58
CA GLU A 201 2.03 -49.73 5.24
C GLU A 201 0.91 -48.69 5.21
N ASP A 202 -0.02 -48.73 6.17
CA ASP A 202 -1.11 -47.75 6.24
C ASP A 202 -0.60 -46.36 6.58
N PHE A 203 0.42 -46.28 7.45
CA PHE A 203 1.03 -45.01 7.86
C PHE A 203 1.79 -44.36 6.70
N ASP A 204 2.62 -45.11 5.99
CA ASP A 204 3.36 -44.64 4.80
C ASP A 204 2.38 -44.16 3.71
N ARG A 205 1.29 -44.92 3.48
CA ARG A 205 0.24 -44.54 2.52
C ARG A 205 -0.52 -43.28 2.96
N LEU A 206 -0.76 -43.08 4.25
CA LEU A 206 -1.37 -41.86 4.77
C LEU A 206 -0.44 -40.65 4.55
N ILE A 207 0.85 -40.80 4.83
CA ILE A 207 1.88 -39.77 4.61
C ILE A 207 1.90 -39.34 3.15
N GLU A 208 1.97 -40.29 2.22
CA GLU A 208 1.97 -40.03 0.78
C GLU A 208 0.71 -39.27 0.36
N ARG A 209 -0.47 -39.76 0.76
CA ARG A 209 -1.75 -39.13 0.39
C ARG A 209 -1.93 -37.72 0.96
N LEU A 210 -1.39 -37.44 2.14
CA LEU A 210 -1.41 -36.10 2.74
C LEU A 210 -0.44 -35.16 2.02
N CYS A 211 0.78 -35.62 1.71
CA CYS A 211 1.71 -34.86 0.89
C CYS A 211 1.08 -34.48 -0.46
N ASP A 212 0.46 -35.45 -1.13
CA ASP A 212 -0.22 -35.24 -2.41
C ASP A 212 -1.45 -34.32 -2.28
N ALA A 213 -2.11 -34.31 -1.12
CA ALA A 213 -3.25 -33.44 -0.89
C ALA A 213 -2.85 -31.97 -0.73
N VAL A 214 -1.68 -31.69 -0.17
CA VAL A 214 -1.11 -30.32 -0.12
C VAL A 214 -0.70 -29.85 -1.52
N GLY A 215 -0.44 -30.78 -2.44
CA GLY A 215 -0.22 -30.50 -3.87
C GLY A 215 1.17 -29.95 -4.18
N SER A 216 1.38 -29.49 -5.42
CA SER A 216 2.49 -28.61 -5.80
C SER A 216 1.96 -27.18 -5.90
N PRO A 217 2.77 -26.14 -5.64
CA PRO A 217 2.35 -24.77 -5.82
C PRO A 217 1.87 -24.63 -7.25
N ALA A 218 0.83 -23.82 -7.46
CA ALA A 218 0.45 -23.47 -8.81
C ALA A 218 1.71 -22.98 -9.55
N PRO A 219 1.88 -23.35 -10.83
CA PRO A 219 2.97 -22.77 -11.61
C PRO A 219 2.90 -21.25 -11.48
N GLU A 220 4.06 -20.60 -11.32
CA GLU A 220 4.13 -19.15 -11.19
C GLU A 220 3.31 -18.52 -12.31
N LYS A 221 2.28 -17.75 -11.93
CA LYS A 221 1.44 -17.08 -12.91
C LYS A 221 2.22 -15.90 -13.44
N GLU A 222 2.42 -15.84 -14.75
CA GLU A 222 2.94 -14.64 -15.40
C GLU A 222 1.99 -13.47 -15.10
N LYS A 223 2.48 -12.46 -14.41
CA LYS A 223 1.71 -11.26 -14.10
C LYS A 223 1.71 -10.36 -15.33
N LEU A 224 0.59 -10.34 -16.06
CA LEU A 224 0.43 -9.41 -17.17
C LEU A 224 -0.03 -8.05 -16.65
N TYR A 225 0.84 -7.04 -16.78
CA TYR A 225 0.48 -5.66 -16.47
C TYR A 225 -0.02 -4.95 -17.73
N HIS A 226 -1.25 -4.45 -17.69
CA HIS A 226 -1.85 -3.72 -18.81
C HIS A 226 -1.37 -2.26 -18.89
N LYS A 227 -0.81 -1.73 -17.81
CA LYS A 227 -0.25 -0.38 -17.73
C LYS A 227 1.27 -0.46 -17.72
N LYS A 228 1.91 0.55 -18.28
CA LYS A 228 3.36 0.72 -18.23
C LYS A 228 3.79 0.98 -16.79
N TYR A 229 4.76 0.23 -16.28
CA TYR A 229 5.08 0.20 -14.85
C TYR A 229 6.58 0.05 -14.59
N VAL A 230 7.00 0.51 -13.43
CA VAL A 230 8.34 0.24 -12.88
C VAL A 230 8.17 -0.08 -11.40
N PHE A 231 8.79 -1.14 -10.91
CA PHE A 231 8.96 -1.36 -9.48
C PHE A 231 10.33 -0.83 -9.07
N LEU A 232 10.32 0.01 -8.05
CA LEU A 232 11.50 0.61 -7.45
C LEU A 232 11.72 -0.06 -6.10
N THR A 233 12.88 -0.67 -5.92
CA THR A 233 13.35 -1.12 -4.60
C THR A 233 14.47 -0.19 -4.17
N PRO A 234 14.20 0.77 -3.26
CA PRO A 234 15.21 1.67 -2.73
C PRO A 234 16.41 0.90 -2.17
N LYS A 235 17.62 1.25 -2.64
CA LYS A 235 18.86 0.78 -2.04
C LYS A 235 19.29 1.77 -0.96
N TRP A 236 19.75 1.25 0.17
CA TRP A 236 20.18 2.11 1.27
C TRP A 236 21.53 2.78 0.92
N PRO A 237 21.68 4.11 1.13
CA PRO A 237 22.86 4.85 0.67
C PRO A 237 24.16 4.58 1.45
N VAL A 238 24.16 3.73 2.49
CA VAL A 238 25.30 3.61 3.41
C VAL A 238 25.59 2.16 3.78
N ASP A 239 26.88 1.79 3.81
CA ASP A 239 27.39 0.59 4.47
C ASP A 239 27.01 0.65 5.98
N GLY A 240 25.91 0.01 6.37
CA GLY A 240 25.36 0.01 7.73
C GLY A 240 24.13 -0.89 7.88
N GLU A 241 23.59 -1.00 9.10
CA GLU A 241 22.35 -1.73 9.33
C GLU A 241 21.20 -1.06 8.55
N PRO A 242 20.40 -1.83 7.78
CA PRO A 242 19.29 -1.29 7.02
C PRO A 242 18.29 -0.63 7.98
N PRO A 243 17.73 0.55 7.64
CA PRO A 243 16.70 1.16 8.46
C PRO A 243 15.47 0.25 8.48
N SER A 244 14.78 0.19 9.63
CA SER A 244 13.45 -0.39 9.67
C SER A 244 12.50 0.50 8.88
N TRP A 245 11.93 0.01 7.79
CA TRP A 245 10.89 0.75 7.08
C TRP A 245 9.61 0.88 7.94
N PRO A 246 8.86 2.00 7.84
CA PRO A 246 9.11 3.18 7.02
C PRO A 246 10.24 4.07 7.58
N LEU A 247 10.83 4.91 6.72
CA LEU A 247 11.83 5.88 7.15
C LEU A 247 11.22 6.90 8.13
N LYS A 248 12.06 7.40 9.03
CA LYS A 248 11.72 8.43 10.01
C LYS A 248 12.21 9.80 9.56
N ASP A 249 11.70 10.85 10.21
CA ASP A 249 12.20 12.20 10.01
C ASP A 249 13.66 12.30 10.45
N GLY A 250 14.50 12.88 9.58
CA GLY A 250 15.95 12.97 9.77
C GLY A 250 16.75 11.83 9.13
N ASP A 251 16.10 10.74 8.70
CA ASP A 251 16.77 9.69 7.92
C ASP A 251 17.24 10.24 6.57
N ALA A 252 18.35 9.66 6.08
CA ALA A 252 18.92 10.00 4.79
C ALA A 252 17.86 9.91 3.66
N ARG A 253 17.98 10.80 2.67
CA ARG A 253 17.14 10.73 1.48
C ARG A 253 17.51 9.47 0.68
N ILE A 254 16.48 8.83 0.13
CA ILE A 254 16.66 7.77 -0.85
C ILE A 254 17.23 8.40 -2.12
N ASP A 255 18.34 7.84 -2.58
CA ASP A 255 18.92 8.12 -3.88
C ASP A 255 18.11 7.36 -4.94
N LEU A 256 17.30 8.10 -5.69
CA LEU A 256 16.49 7.52 -6.75
C LEU A 256 17.35 6.80 -7.80
N ALA A 257 18.55 7.31 -8.12
CA ALA A 257 19.43 6.74 -9.14
C ALA A 257 19.88 5.31 -8.78
N ALA A 258 20.08 5.04 -7.49
CA ALA A 258 20.55 3.75 -6.98
C ALA A 258 19.45 2.70 -6.79
N CYS A 259 18.17 3.08 -6.85
CA CYS A 259 17.04 2.15 -6.71
C CYS A 259 17.13 0.99 -7.70
N ALA A 260 16.96 -0.25 -7.24
CA ALA A 260 16.81 -1.38 -8.15
C ALA A 260 15.49 -1.26 -8.91
N VAL A 261 15.50 -1.68 -10.17
CA VAL A 261 14.36 -1.57 -11.08
C VAL A 261 13.91 -2.93 -11.58
N GLU A 262 12.61 -3.17 -11.54
CA GLU A 262 11.94 -4.22 -12.30
C GLU A 262 10.89 -3.60 -13.24
N THR A 263 10.89 -4.01 -14.51
CA THR A 263 9.96 -3.48 -15.52
C THR A 263 9.84 -4.46 -16.70
N ASP A 264 8.92 -4.20 -17.62
CA ASP A 264 8.74 -4.98 -18.85
C ASP A 264 9.39 -4.31 -20.08
N ASP A 265 9.60 -5.08 -21.15
CA ASP A 265 10.20 -4.57 -22.40
C ASP A 265 9.42 -3.38 -22.97
N LYS A 266 8.09 -3.42 -22.82
CA LYS A 266 7.17 -2.37 -23.25
C LYS A 266 7.44 -1.05 -22.53
N THR A 267 7.73 -1.07 -21.25
CA THR A 267 8.00 0.14 -20.47
C THR A 267 9.45 0.58 -20.66
N ALA A 268 10.41 -0.35 -20.76
CA ALA A 268 11.79 -0.05 -21.10
C ALA A 268 11.92 0.70 -22.44
N ALA A 269 11.11 0.34 -23.45
CA ALA A 269 11.05 1.03 -24.74
C ALA A 269 10.68 2.52 -24.61
N MET A 270 9.90 2.91 -23.60
CA MET A 270 9.57 4.32 -23.35
C MET A 270 10.83 5.16 -23.03
N PHE A 271 11.86 4.53 -22.47
CA PHE A 271 13.15 5.14 -22.15
C PHE A 271 14.20 4.96 -23.27
N GLY A 272 13.81 4.38 -24.41
CA GLY A 272 14.69 4.13 -25.56
C GLY A 272 15.51 2.85 -25.45
N LEU A 273 15.16 1.95 -24.53
CA LEU A 273 15.82 0.64 -24.40
C LEU A 273 15.06 -0.44 -25.20
N PRO A 274 15.74 -1.31 -25.95
CA PRO A 274 15.08 -2.33 -26.77
C PRO A 274 14.49 -3.50 -25.94
N ALA A 275 14.93 -3.65 -24.68
CA ALA A 275 14.47 -4.68 -23.75
C ALA A 275 14.64 -4.19 -22.31
N ALA A 276 13.89 -4.78 -21.38
CA ALA A 276 14.01 -4.52 -19.95
C ALA A 276 15.40 -4.95 -19.45
N PRO A 277 16.15 -4.04 -18.80
CA PRO A 277 17.46 -4.40 -18.27
C PRO A 277 17.29 -5.31 -17.05
N ARG A 278 18.17 -6.32 -16.92
CA ARG A 278 18.21 -7.23 -15.76
C ARG A 278 19.13 -6.66 -14.69
N ASP A 279 18.74 -6.78 -13.43
CA ASP A 279 19.53 -6.33 -12.26
C ASP A 279 19.98 -4.87 -12.34
N ALA A 280 19.18 -4.04 -13.03
CA ALA A 280 19.50 -2.65 -13.30
C ALA A 280 19.06 -1.71 -12.18
N THR A 281 19.69 -0.55 -12.15
CA THR A 281 19.23 0.58 -11.36
C THR A 281 18.30 1.48 -12.15
N TRP A 282 17.66 2.42 -11.45
CA TRP A 282 16.94 3.50 -12.09
C TRP A 282 17.82 4.32 -13.01
N GLU A 283 19.07 4.60 -12.61
CA GLU A 283 20.04 5.30 -13.47
C GLU A 283 20.30 4.56 -14.79
N ASP A 284 20.39 3.23 -14.76
CA ASP A 284 20.54 2.43 -15.98
C ASP A 284 19.31 2.57 -16.89
N LEU A 285 18.10 2.57 -16.30
CA LEU A 285 16.85 2.73 -17.04
C LEU A 285 16.73 4.13 -17.67
N VAL A 286 16.94 5.19 -16.89
CA VAL A 286 16.73 6.57 -17.37
C VAL A 286 17.95 7.20 -18.02
N GLY A 287 19.14 6.64 -17.83
CA GLY A 287 20.38 7.21 -18.35
C GLY A 287 20.41 7.31 -19.87
N HIS A 288 19.78 6.36 -20.58
CA HIS A 288 19.60 6.45 -22.03
C HIS A 288 18.66 7.59 -22.41
N TYR A 289 17.52 7.72 -21.72
CA TYR A 289 16.58 8.82 -21.89
C TYR A 289 17.26 10.19 -21.69
N ILE A 290 18.01 10.36 -20.59
CA ILE A 290 18.69 11.61 -20.25
C ILE A 290 19.70 12.03 -21.33
N ARG A 291 20.36 11.08 -22.00
CA ARG A 291 21.32 11.39 -23.07
C ARG A 291 20.67 11.81 -24.39
N GLN A 292 19.45 11.36 -24.66
CA GLN A 292 18.79 11.61 -25.95
C GLN A 292 17.69 12.66 -25.89
N ALA A 293 17.14 12.91 -24.70
CA ALA A 293 15.98 13.75 -24.56
C ALA A 293 16.37 15.21 -24.29
N ASP A 294 15.94 16.09 -25.21
CA ASP A 294 15.87 17.56 -25.04
C ASP A 294 14.65 17.98 -24.19
N SER A 295 13.92 17.03 -23.62
CA SER A 295 12.68 17.28 -22.89
C SER A 295 12.90 17.66 -21.42
N ASP A 296 11.83 18.17 -20.83
CA ASP A 296 11.73 18.48 -19.40
C ASP A 296 12.16 17.27 -18.53
N ARG A 297 13.06 17.54 -17.58
CA ARG A 297 13.61 16.56 -16.63
C ARG A 297 13.10 16.76 -15.21
N ARG A 298 12.27 17.77 -14.95
CA ARG A 298 11.73 18.05 -13.61
C ARG A 298 10.90 16.90 -13.05
N TRP A 299 10.32 16.07 -13.91
CA TRP A 299 9.61 14.88 -13.46
C TRP A 299 10.51 13.90 -12.69
N LEU A 300 11.84 13.89 -12.94
CA LEU A 300 12.78 13.06 -12.19
C LEU A 300 12.96 13.57 -10.76
N SER A 301 13.19 14.88 -10.59
CA SER A 301 13.32 15.49 -9.26
C SER A 301 12.02 15.43 -8.47
N GLU A 302 10.88 15.70 -9.12
CA GLU A 302 9.56 15.57 -8.49
C GLU A 302 9.29 14.12 -8.06
N LEU A 303 9.62 13.14 -8.91
CA LEU A 303 9.47 11.72 -8.57
C LEU A 303 10.37 11.31 -7.40
N GLU A 304 11.59 11.83 -7.32
CA GLU A 304 12.50 11.57 -6.20
C GLU A 304 11.97 12.14 -4.88
N ASP A 305 11.41 13.36 -4.90
CA ASP A 305 10.75 13.96 -3.75
C ASP A 305 9.53 13.13 -3.32
N THR A 306 8.67 12.76 -4.28
CA THR A 306 7.50 11.90 -4.04
C THR A 306 7.90 10.53 -3.46
N LEU A 307 8.94 9.90 -3.99
CA LEU A 307 9.46 8.62 -3.51
C LEU A 307 9.93 8.73 -2.05
N ASN A 308 10.66 9.79 -1.74
CA ASN A 308 11.15 10.07 -0.39
C ASN A 308 10.00 10.26 0.62
N LEU A 309 8.93 10.93 0.24
CA LEU A 309 7.74 11.08 1.09
C LEU A 309 6.97 9.76 1.24
N ALA A 310 6.80 9.01 0.15
CA ALA A 310 6.12 7.71 0.16
C ALA A 310 6.80 6.71 1.09
N CYS A 311 8.13 6.64 1.03
CA CYS A 311 8.98 5.82 1.90
C CYS A 311 8.86 6.15 3.40
N ARG A 312 8.42 7.36 3.75
CA ARG A 312 8.18 7.84 5.12
C ARG A 312 6.72 7.74 5.56
N ARG A 313 5.83 7.21 4.70
CA ARG A 313 4.37 7.24 4.86
C ARG A 313 3.78 8.64 5.03
N LEU A 314 4.44 9.64 4.45
CA LEU A 314 3.93 11.00 4.42
C LEU A 314 3.03 11.19 3.21
N ALA A 315 2.03 12.06 3.35
CA ALA A 315 1.25 12.51 2.22
C ALA A 315 2.15 13.25 1.23
N PHE A 316 1.91 13.07 -0.06
CA PHE A 316 2.66 13.71 -1.13
C PHE A 316 1.72 14.16 -2.24
N GLN A 317 2.16 15.19 -2.96
CA GLN A 317 1.48 15.59 -4.19
C GLN A 317 1.93 14.68 -5.35
N PRO A 318 1.05 14.43 -6.34
CA PRO A 318 1.43 13.72 -7.56
C PRO A 318 2.53 14.46 -8.31
N VAL A 319 3.36 13.71 -9.05
CA VAL A 319 4.30 14.31 -10.01
C VAL A 319 3.49 15.05 -11.08
N PHE A 320 3.73 16.35 -11.25
CA PHE A 320 3.02 17.19 -12.20
C PHE A 320 3.73 17.22 -13.54
N ALA A 321 5.07 17.27 -13.50
CA ALA A 321 5.90 17.30 -14.68
C ALA A 321 5.69 16.06 -15.55
N ASN A 322 5.74 16.28 -16.86
CA ASN A 322 5.40 15.28 -17.84
C ASN A 322 6.65 14.51 -18.31
N PHE A 323 6.54 13.19 -18.40
CA PHE A 323 7.51 12.32 -19.06
C PHE A 323 7.11 12.13 -20.52
N ARG A 324 8.03 12.35 -21.46
CA ARG A 324 7.79 12.09 -22.89
C ARG A 324 8.51 10.81 -23.30
N ALA A 325 7.78 9.77 -23.67
CA ALA A 325 8.40 8.51 -24.12
C ALA A 325 9.16 8.71 -25.44
N LEU A 326 10.38 8.16 -25.54
CA LEU A 326 11.22 8.26 -26.75
C LEU A 326 10.64 7.47 -27.93
N GLU A 327 10.16 6.26 -27.67
CA GLU A 327 9.61 5.36 -28.71
C GLU A 327 8.39 5.98 -29.43
N SER A 328 7.45 6.55 -28.67
CA SER A 328 6.15 6.97 -29.21
C SER A 328 5.94 8.48 -29.24
N GLY A 329 6.78 9.25 -28.56
CA GLY A 329 6.58 10.69 -28.35
C GLY A 329 5.38 11.03 -27.44
N LYS A 330 4.64 10.02 -26.96
CA LYS A 330 3.49 10.18 -26.07
C LYS A 330 3.91 10.75 -24.72
N ILE A 331 2.96 11.45 -24.10
CA ILE A 331 3.15 12.13 -22.84
C ILE A 331 2.53 11.27 -21.73
N PHE A 332 3.31 10.99 -20.70
CA PHE A 332 2.92 10.23 -19.55
C PHE A 332 3.17 11.03 -18.28
N ARG A 333 2.40 10.73 -17.25
CA ARG A 333 2.64 11.18 -15.89
C ARG A 333 3.08 9.99 -15.04
N PRO A 334 4.29 10.02 -14.48
CA PRO A 334 4.72 9.00 -13.52
C PRO A 334 3.92 9.17 -12.22
N MET A 335 3.43 8.06 -11.65
CA MET A 335 2.66 8.07 -10.41
C MET A 335 3.00 6.85 -9.55
N ILE A 336 3.44 7.09 -8.32
CA ILE A 336 3.53 6.03 -7.31
C ILE A 336 2.11 5.65 -6.93
N TYR A 337 1.67 4.46 -7.30
CA TYR A 337 0.31 3.99 -7.02
C TYR A 337 0.22 3.13 -5.77
N ARG A 338 1.34 2.53 -5.35
CA ARG A 338 1.42 1.65 -4.19
C ARG A 338 2.85 1.64 -3.65
N THR A 339 2.98 1.63 -2.33
CA THR A 339 4.23 1.34 -1.63
C THR A 339 3.99 0.19 -0.68
N ASP A 340 4.73 -0.89 -0.86
CA ASP A 340 4.68 -2.09 -0.03
C ASP A 340 5.86 -2.09 0.93
N PHE A 341 5.60 -2.43 2.19
CA PHE A 341 6.62 -2.56 3.23
C PHE A 341 6.56 -3.98 3.77
N ALA A 342 7.72 -4.63 3.93
CA ALA A 342 7.76 -5.89 4.68
C ALA A 342 7.42 -5.65 6.15
N LEU A 343 6.77 -6.63 6.79
CA LEU A 343 6.33 -6.52 8.19
C LEU A 343 7.50 -6.47 9.18
N ASP A 344 8.64 -7.05 8.81
CA ASP A 344 9.89 -6.99 9.56
C ASP A 344 10.66 -5.67 9.31
N GLY A 345 10.15 -4.81 8.41
CA GLY A 345 10.78 -3.56 8.03
C GLY A 345 12.04 -3.74 7.17
N SER A 346 12.28 -4.92 6.59
CA SER A 346 13.49 -5.21 5.80
C SER A 346 13.47 -4.63 4.39
N THR A 347 12.29 -4.52 3.77
CA THR A 347 12.15 -4.08 2.38
C THR A 347 11.03 -3.04 2.20
N CYS A 348 11.25 -2.21 1.19
CA CYS A 348 10.28 -1.26 0.66
C CYS A 348 10.26 -1.44 -0.86
N GLU A 349 9.07 -1.60 -1.44
CA GLU A 349 8.86 -1.65 -2.88
C GLU A 349 7.87 -0.55 -3.27
N CYS A 350 8.32 0.42 -4.05
CA CYS A 350 7.48 1.46 -4.60
C CYS A 350 7.09 1.11 -6.03
N ARG A 351 5.79 1.01 -6.28
CA ARG A 351 5.27 0.68 -7.60
C ARG A 351 4.85 1.95 -8.34
N LEU A 352 5.54 2.20 -9.43
CA LEU A 352 5.34 3.31 -10.34
C LEU A 352 4.48 2.86 -11.53
N VAL A 353 3.51 3.67 -11.91
CA VAL A 353 2.79 3.53 -13.19
C VAL A 353 2.93 4.80 -14.01
N PHE A 354 3.01 4.64 -15.33
CA PHE A 354 3.00 5.74 -16.27
C PHE A 354 1.61 5.88 -16.86
N ILE A 355 0.88 6.90 -16.42
CA ILE A 355 -0.47 7.18 -16.90
C ILE A 355 -0.35 8.05 -18.14
N GLU A 356 -0.84 7.58 -19.28
CA GLU A 356 -0.89 8.38 -20.50
C GLU A 356 -1.73 9.64 -20.21
N SER A 357 -1.09 10.79 -20.27
CA SER A 357 -1.79 12.06 -20.13
C SER A 357 -2.54 12.28 -21.41
N LEU A 358 -3.86 12.15 -21.36
CA LEU A 358 -4.78 12.53 -22.44
C LEU A 358 -4.80 14.04 -22.68
N SER A 359 -3.79 14.78 -22.21
CA SER A 359 -3.35 15.97 -22.88
C SER A 359 -3.14 15.56 -24.35
N ARG A 360 -4.22 15.70 -25.14
CA ARG A 360 -4.19 16.05 -26.55
C ARG A 360 -3.50 17.41 -26.62
N GLY A 361 -2.27 17.48 -26.12
CA GLY A 361 -1.31 18.47 -26.52
C GLY A 361 -1.40 18.40 -28.02
N ALA A 362 -1.77 19.53 -28.59
CA ALA A 362 -1.72 19.81 -29.99
C ALA A 362 -0.71 18.87 -30.66
N SER A 363 -1.21 17.94 -31.50
CA SER A 363 -0.39 16.94 -32.20
C SER A 363 0.88 17.63 -32.70
N ARG A 364 2.01 16.92 -32.87
CA ARG A 364 3.16 17.54 -33.57
C ARG A 364 2.76 18.11 -34.94
N GLU A 365 1.64 17.64 -35.49
CA GLU A 365 1.01 18.13 -36.71
C GLU A 365 0.32 19.50 -36.56
N GLN A 366 0.02 19.96 -35.34
CA GLN A 366 -0.56 21.28 -35.11
C GLN A 366 0.54 22.36 -35.12
N PRO A 367 0.28 23.52 -35.77
CA PRO A 367 1.21 24.64 -35.78
C PRO A 367 1.60 25.08 -34.36
N GLU A 368 2.88 25.41 -34.14
CA GLU A 368 3.41 25.80 -32.82
C GLU A 368 2.59 26.91 -32.18
N ASP A 369 2.29 27.97 -32.93
CA ASP A 369 1.40 29.08 -32.55
C ASP A 369 0.09 28.62 -31.91
N LEU A 370 -0.60 27.67 -32.56
CA LEU A 370 -1.89 27.17 -32.08
C LEU A 370 -1.72 26.39 -30.78
N ARG A 371 -0.60 25.67 -30.61
CA ARG A 371 -0.29 24.93 -29.38
C ARG A 371 -0.02 25.89 -28.23
N VAL A 372 0.76 26.93 -28.48
CA VAL A 372 1.05 28.00 -27.50
C VAL A 372 -0.26 28.65 -27.05
N LEU A 373 -1.10 29.05 -28.00
CA LEU A 373 -2.37 29.72 -27.71
C LEU A 373 -3.39 28.82 -26.99
N LEU A 374 -3.50 27.55 -27.39
CA LEU A 374 -4.36 26.59 -26.69
C LEU A 374 -3.89 26.36 -25.25
N THR A 375 -2.57 26.29 -25.05
CA THR A 375 -1.97 26.11 -23.73
C THR A 375 -2.20 27.34 -22.87
N SER A 376 -2.02 28.55 -23.41
CA SER A 376 -2.22 29.80 -22.68
C SER A 376 -3.69 29.99 -22.29
N LEU A 377 -4.62 29.72 -23.19
CA LEU A 377 -6.05 29.73 -22.91
C LEU A 377 -6.41 28.76 -21.80
N ARG A 378 -5.87 27.54 -21.84
CA ARG A 378 -6.10 26.55 -20.78
C ARG A 378 -5.61 27.06 -19.43
N MET A 379 -4.40 27.62 -19.35
CA MET A 379 -3.85 28.14 -18.10
C MET A 379 -4.65 29.35 -17.60
N ALA A 380 -5.04 30.27 -18.49
CA ALA A 380 -5.87 31.41 -18.16
C ALA A 380 -7.26 31.00 -17.62
N ILE A 381 -7.90 29.99 -18.22
CA ILE A 381 -9.17 29.43 -17.74
C ILE A 381 -8.99 28.80 -16.34
N ARG A 382 -7.91 28.05 -16.13
CA ARG A 382 -7.62 27.47 -14.81
C ARG A 382 -7.37 28.53 -13.77
N LEU A 383 -6.58 29.56 -14.08
CA LEU A 383 -6.35 30.70 -13.20
C LEU A 383 -7.68 31.36 -12.80
N ARG A 384 -8.60 31.52 -13.76
CA ARG A 384 -9.93 32.06 -13.48
C ARG A 384 -10.69 31.23 -12.46
N TRP A 385 -10.85 29.93 -12.69
CA TRP A 385 -11.77 29.12 -11.90
C TRP A 385 -11.15 28.52 -10.63
N GLU A 386 -9.87 28.19 -10.66
CA GLU A 386 -9.18 27.56 -9.53
C GLU A 386 -8.65 28.61 -8.53
N VAL A 387 -8.38 29.84 -9.00
CA VAL A 387 -7.84 30.92 -8.16
C VAL A 387 -8.81 32.08 -8.07
N ILE A 388 -9.04 32.84 -9.15
CA ILE A 388 -9.78 34.11 -9.09
C ILE A 388 -11.19 33.93 -8.53
N GLU A 389 -12.04 33.14 -9.18
CA GLU A 389 -13.45 32.92 -8.79
C GLU A 389 -13.58 32.20 -7.44
N ARG A 390 -12.53 31.50 -7.01
CA ARG A 390 -12.50 30.79 -5.73
C ARG A 390 -12.21 31.73 -4.56
N PHE A 391 -11.27 32.65 -4.72
CA PHE A 391 -10.78 33.48 -3.61
C PHE A 391 -11.26 34.93 -3.68
N HIS A 392 -11.50 35.50 -4.86
CA HIS A 392 -11.88 36.91 -4.99
C HIS A 392 -13.23 37.22 -4.33
N ASN A 393 -13.27 38.30 -3.55
CA ASN A 393 -14.35 38.73 -2.68
C ASN A 393 -14.82 37.67 -1.69
N LYS A 394 -13.94 36.72 -1.35
CA LYS A 394 -14.25 35.55 -0.51
C LYS A 394 -13.20 35.31 0.55
N ILE A 395 -12.04 35.97 0.53
CA ILE A 395 -10.96 35.71 1.49
C ILE A 395 -11.43 35.94 2.93
N GLU A 396 -12.10 37.07 3.19
CA GLU A 396 -12.62 37.39 4.52
C GLU A 396 -13.66 36.37 4.99
N THR A 397 -14.57 35.95 4.10
CA THR A 397 -15.60 34.94 4.43
C THR A 397 -14.97 33.57 4.70
N LEU A 398 -14.03 33.14 3.85
CA LEU A 398 -13.30 31.88 4.03
C LEU A 398 -12.50 31.88 5.33
N HIS A 399 -11.92 33.03 5.71
CA HIS A 399 -11.21 33.17 6.97
C HIS A 399 -12.16 33.19 8.17
N ALA A 400 -13.31 33.85 8.07
CA ALA A 400 -14.33 33.85 9.13
C ALA A 400 -14.88 32.43 9.38
N ASP A 401 -15.12 31.67 8.30
CA ASP A 401 -15.61 30.29 8.36
C ASP A 401 -14.54 29.33 8.92
N ASN A 402 -13.25 29.60 8.65
CA ASN A 402 -12.14 28.82 9.20
C ASN A 402 -10.91 29.70 9.49
N PRO A 403 -10.82 30.28 10.71
CA PRO A 403 -9.72 31.19 11.07
C PRO A 403 -8.34 30.53 11.04
N ASN A 404 -8.30 29.21 11.15
CA ASN A 404 -7.06 28.42 11.11
C ASN A 404 -6.69 28.00 9.68
N ALA A 405 -7.53 28.28 8.67
CA ALA A 405 -7.20 27.95 7.29
C ALA A 405 -6.00 28.77 6.81
N ALA A 406 -4.99 28.09 6.30
CA ALA A 406 -3.85 28.72 5.64
C ALA A 406 -4.23 29.15 4.21
N ILE A 407 -5.17 30.10 4.09
CA ILE A 407 -5.73 30.55 2.79
C ILE A 407 -4.61 31.01 1.84
N GLY A 408 -3.63 31.76 2.36
CA GLY A 408 -2.44 32.16 1.58
C GLY A 408 -1.66 30.97 1.04
N ALA A 409 -1.47 29.92 1.85
CA ALA A 409 -0.78 28.70 1.44
C ALA A 409 -1.57 27.92 0.37
N GLU A 410 -2.90 27.82 0.52
CA GLU A 410 -3.73 27.16 -0.49
C GLU A 410 -3.71 27.93 -1.82
N LEU A 411 -3.83 29.26 -1.77
CA LEU A 411 -3.78 30.11 -2.96
C LEU A 411 -2.44 29.98 -3.67
N LYS A 412 -1.35 30.04 -2.91
CA LYS A 412 0.02 29.85 -3.40
C LYS A 412 0.20 28.48 -4.05
N GLU A 413 -0.21 27.41 -3.36
CA GLU A 413 -0.12 26.04 -3.88
C GLU A 413 -0.83 25.92 -5.25
N ARG A 414 -2.02 26.49 -5.39
CA ARG A 414 -2.77 26.45 -6.66
C ARG A 414 -2.08 27.22 -7.78
N LEU A 415 -1.54 28.40 -7.49
CA LEU A 415 -0.76 29.18 -8.45
C LEU A 415 0.50 28.41 -8.89
N GLU A 416 1.24 27.84 -7.95
CA GLU A 416 2.42 27.03 -8.26
C GLU A 416 2.08 25.81 -9.12
N VAL A 417 0.93 25.15 -8.87
CA VAL A 417 0.50 24.01 -9.68
C VAL A 417 0.18 24.44 -11.12
N ILE A 418 -0.50 25.56 -11.31
CA ILE A 418 -0.79 26.10 -12.65
C ILE A 418 0.52 26.47 -13.36
N GLN A 419 1.44 27.14 -12.65
CA GLN A 419 2.75 27.53 -13.21
C GLN A 419 3.60 26.32 -13.58
N ARG A 420 3.74 25.34 -12.68
CA ARG A 420 4.49 24.10 -12.96
C ARG A 420 3.93 23.35 -14.15
N GLU A 421 2.59 23.29 -14.28
CA GLU A 421 1.97 22.68 -15.44
C GLU A 421 2.25 23.46 -16.73
N SER A 422 2.10 24.79 -16.70
CA SER A 422 2.44 25.69 -17.80
C SER A 422 3.86 25.44 -18.30
N ASP A 423 4.83 25.47 -17.39
CA ASP A 423 6.23 25.24 -17.71
C ASP A 423 6.44 23.84 -18.27
N SER A 424 5.76 22.82 -17.74
CA SER A 424 5.93 21.40 -18.15
C SER A 424 5.55 21.16 -19.61
N LEU A 425 4.73 22.05 -20.15
CA LEU A 425 4.33 22.03 -21.55
C LEU A 425 5.39 22.71 -22.43
N GLY A 426 6.26 23.58 -21.87
CA GLY A 426 7.36 24.24 -22.58
C GLY A 426 6.90 25.21 -23.66
N LEU A 427 5.65 25.68 -23.58
CA LEU A 427 4.97 26.46 -24.62
C LEU A 427 4.64 27.90 -24.19
N LEU A 428 4.79 28.26 -22.92
CA LEU A 428 4.41 29.57 -22.39
C LEU A 428 5.61 30.41 -21.94
N ASP A 429 6.66 30.38 -22.77
CA ASP A 429 7.72 31.39 -22.69
C ASP A 429 7.15 32.76 -23.13
N ARG A 430 7.57 33.85 -22.46
CA ARG A 430 7.09 35.23 -22.68
C ARG A 430 7.19 35.61 -24.16
N ASP A 431 8.37 35.42 -24.76
CA ASP A 431 8.63 35.81 -26.14
C ASP A 431 7.82 34.94 -27.12
N LYS A 432 7.74 33.63 -26.85
CA LYS A 432 6.89 32.73 -27.65
C LYS A 432 5.43 33.16 -27.62
N LEU A 433 4.89 33.41 -26.43
CA LEU A 433 3.49 33.81 -26.25
C LEU A 433 3.18 35.09 -27.02
N ILE A 434 4.00 36.13 -26.84
CA ILE A 434 3.84 37.41 -27.52
C ILE A 434 3.94 37.24 -29.04
N SER A 435 4.87 36.41 -29.52
CA SER A 435 5.09 36.21 -30.95
C SER A 435 3.87 35.67 -31.71
N VAL A 436 2.99 34.91 -31.02
CA VAL A 436 1.77 34.33 -31.59
C VAL A 436 0.73 35.39 -31.96
N PHE A 437 0.74 36.53 -31.27
CA PHE A 437 -0.21 37.61 -31.48
C PHE A 437 0.20 38.51 -32.68
N PRO A 438 -0.78 39.10 -33.38
CA PRO A 438 -0.53 40.10 -34.42
C PRO A 438 0.29 41.27 -33.90
N GLU A 439 1.13 41.88 -34.75
CA GLU A 439 2.07 42.95 -34.36
C GLU A 439 1.42 44.11 -33.60
N HIS A 440 0.20 44.50 -33.97
CA HIS A 440 -0.53 45.58 -33.33
C HIS A 440 -1.08 45.25 -31.93
N GLU A 441 -1.12 43.97 -31.54
CA GLU A 441 -1.58 43.49 -30.23
C GLU A 441 -0.41 43.11 -29.30
N ARG A 442 0.80 42.91 -29.84
CA ARG A 442 1.95 42.38 -29.08
C ARG A 442 2.30 43.22 -27.85
N GLN A 443 2.38 44.54 -28.01
CA GLN A 443 2.67 45.44 -26.89
C GLN A 443 1.64 45.28 -25.77
N LYS A 444 0.36 45.15 -26.13
CA LYS A 444 -0.70 45.01 -25.14
C LYS A 444 -0.62 43.66 -24.41
N VAL A 445 -0.29 42.58 -25.12
CA VAL A 445 -0.07 41.27 -24.49
C VAL A 445 1.15 41.27 -23.58
N GLU A 446 2.22 41.96 -23.98
CA GLU A 446 3.40 42.18 -23.15
C GLU A 446 3.05 42.92 -21.85
N GLU A 447 2.30 44.03 -21.94
CA GLU A 447 1.82 44.77 -20.77
C GLU A 447 0.90 43.94 -19.85
N LEU A 448 0.08 43.04 -20.41
CA LEU A 448 -0.75 42.11 -19.62
C LEU A 448 0.10 41.07 -18.90
N TYR A 449 1.16 40.57 -19.55
CA TYR A 449 2.07 39.59 -18.98
C TYR A 449 2.87 40.20 -17.82
N ASP A 450 3.43 41.38 -18.00
CA ASP A 450 4.24 42.06 -16.98
C ASP A 450 3.39 42.39 -15.73
N GLN A 451 2.16 42.87 -15.93
CA GLN A 451 1.22 43.09 -14.82
C GLN A 451 0.83 41.79 -14.11
N TRP A 452 0.73 40.67 -14.84
CA TRP A 452 0.48 39.37 -14.24
C TRP A 452 1.66 38.91 -13.38
N GLU A 453 2.91 39.13 -13.81
CA GLU A 453 4.11 38.82 -13.00
C GLU A 453 4.12 39.63 -11.70
N ASP A 454 3.91 40.95 -11.78
CA ASP A 454 3.87 41.84 -10.60
C ASP A 454 2.80 41.42 -9.57
N LEU A 455 1.60 41.09 -10.05
CA LEU A 455 0.50 40.62 -9.20
C LEU A 455 0.76 39.21 -8.67
N GLY A 456 1.39 38.36 -9.47
CA GLY A 456 1.81 37.02 -9.08
C GLY A 456 2.77 37.08 -7.89
N GLU A 457 3.81 37.91 -7.97
CA GLU A 457 4.76 38.13 -6.86
C GLU A 457 4.04 38.56 -5.58
N THR A 458 3.10 39.50 -5.68
CA THR A 458 2.28 39.95 -4.54
C THR A 458 1.51 38.79 -3.90
N LEU A 459 0.91 37.91 -4.72
CA LEU A 459 0.17 36.75 -4.25
C LEU A 459 1.09 35.64 -3.69
N PHE A 460 2.30 35.47 -4.23
CA PHE A 460 3.29 34.51 -3.73
C PHE A 460 3.91 34.94 -2.40
N ASP A 461 4.13 36.24 -2.21
CA ASP A 461 4.71 36.81 -0.99
C ASP A 461 3.68 37.04 0.13
N ALA A 462 2.38 36.83 -0.13
CA ALA A 462 1.31 37.03 0.84
C ALA A 462 1.54 36.29 2.17
N GLU A 463 2.21 35.13 2.17
CA GLU A 463 2.55 34.38 3.40
C GLU A 463 3.53 35.12 4.32
N ARG A 464 4.32 36.07 3.80
CA ARG A 464 5.39 36.78 4.52
C ARG A 464 4.89 38.03 5.24
N ILE A 465 3.68 38.48 4.94
CA ILE A 465 3.07 39.66 5.57
C ILE A 465 2.63 39.29 7.00
N VAL A 466 3.28 39.93 7.99
CA VAL A 466 3.08 39.67 9.43
C VAL A 466 1.70 40.15 9.92
N ASP A 467 1.19 41.21 9.31
CA ASP A 467 -0.13 41.76 9.61
C ASP A 467 -1.22 41.05 8.78
N GLN A 468 -2.08 40.31 9.46
CA GLN A 468 -3.14 39.52 8.82
C GLN A 468 -4.18 40.38 8.10
N GLU A 469 -4.48 41.58 8.60
CA GLU A 469 -5.54 42.44 8.05
C GLU A 469 -5.07 43.11 6.76
N HIS A 470 -3.85 43.64 6.76
CA HIS A 470 -3.20 44.17 5.55
C HIS A 470 -2.99 43.07 4.50
N ARG A 471 -2.58 41.87 4.93
CA ARG A 471 -2.37 40.73 4.03
C ARG A 471 -3.60 40.39 3.19
N TYR A 472 -4.78 40.30 3.79
CA TYR A 472 -5.99 39.93 3.05
C TYR A 472 -6.48 41.04 2.13
N SER A 473 -6.31 42.30 2.54
CA SER A 473 -6.64 43.43 1.67
C SER A 473 -5.77 43.46 0.41
N ASP A 474 -4.46 43.25 0.56
CA ASP A 474 -3.53 43.20 -0.58
C ASP A 474 -3.83 42.01 -1.51
N MET A 475 -4.13 40.84 -0.95
CA MET A 475 -4.55 39.67 -1.73
C MET A 475 -5.85 39.91 -2.50
N GLU A 476 -6.87 40.50 -1.87
CA GLU A 476 -8.14 40.80 -2.54
C GLU A 476 -7.97 41.84 -3.64
N PHE A 477 -7.16 42.87 -3.40
CA PHE A 477 -6.82 43.85 -4.42
C PHE A 477 -6.11 43.19 -5.61
N ALA A 478 -5.10 42.36 -5.34
CA ALA A 478 -4.35 41.66 -6.37
C ALA A 478 -5.25 40.71 -7.18
N LEU A 479 -6.14 39.97 -6.52
CA LEU A 479 -7.11 39.08 -7.19
C LEU A 479 -8.12 39.84 -8.04
N GLY A 480 -8.59 41.00 -7.60
CA GLY A 480 -9.49 41.85 -8.39
C GLY A 480 -8.81 42.35 -9.66
N ARG A 481 -7.57 42.83 -9.57
CA ARG A 481 -6.77 43.23 -10.75
C ARG A 481 -6.47 42.04 -11.66
N LEU A 482 -6.16 40.89 -11.10
CA LEU A 482 -5.92 39.65 -11.85
C LEU A 482 -7.16 39.20 -12.62
N ALA A 483 -8.36 39.39 -12.05
CA ALA A 483 -9.62 39.10 -12.71
C ALA A 483 -9.81 39.94 -13.99
N GLU A 484 -9.55 41.23 -13.92
CA GLU A 484 -9.63 42.16 -15.05
C GLU A 484 -8.64 41.79 -16.16
N LEU A 485 -7.38 41.54 -15.80
CA LEU A 485 -6.33 41.13 -16.74
C LEU A 485 -6.67 39.79 -17.41
N ASN A 486 -7.14 38.82 -16.63
CA ASN A 486 -7.51 37.51 -17.12
C ASN A 486 -8.67 37.59 -18.11
N GLU A 487 -9.69 38.40 -17.83
CA GLU A 487 -10.81 38.62 -18.76
C GLU A 487 -10.34 39.25 -20.08
N GLU A 488 -9.52 40.30 -20.01
CA GLU A 488 -8.98 40.97 -21.19
C GLU A 488 -8.15 40.00 -22.04
N TYR A 489 -7.25 39.26 -21.40
CA TYR A 489 -6.42 38.25 -22.08
C TYR A 489 -7.25 37.14 -22.73
N LEU A 490 -8.22 36.57 -22.00
CA LEU A 490 -9.09 35.50 -22.53
C LEU A 490 -9.84 35.96 -23.77
N LYS A 491 -10.30 37.21 -23.81
CA LYS A 491 -11.00 37.78 -24.96
C LYS A 491 -10.10 37.83 -26.19
N MET A 492 -8.90 38.39 -26.05
CA MET A 492 -7.91 38.46 -27.13
C MET A 492 -7.51 37.07 -27.63
N ALA A 493 -7.12 36.20 -26.70
CA ALA A 493 -6.62 34.86 -27.02
C ALA A 493 -7.70 33.97 -27.66
N THR A 494 -8.95 34.06 -27.21
CA THR A 494 -10.06 33.25 -27.78
C THR A 494 -10.40 33.70 -29.19
N GLN A 495 -10.40 35.02 -29.44
CA GLN A 495 -10.62 35.55 -30.79
C GLN A 495 -9.53 35.07 -31.75
N LEU A 496 -8.26 35.26 -31.37
CA LEU A 496 -7.12 34.82 -32.19
C LEU A 496 -7.14 33.30 -32.43
N PHE A 497 -7.55 32.51 -31.43
CA PHE A 497 -7.66 31.07 -31.57
C PHE A 497 -8.75 30.68 -32.56
N SER A 498 -9.91 31.35 -32.51
CA SER A 498 -10.99 31.15 -33.49
C SER A 498 -10.52 31.49 -34.90
N GLU A 499 -9.76 32.57 -35.08
CA GLU A 499 -9.22 33.00 -36.38
C GLU A 499 -8.18 32.03 -36.94
N LYS A 500 -7.24 31.53 -36.12
CA LYS A 500 -6.20 30.58 -36.55
C LYS A 500 -6.69 29.14 -36.73
N SER A 501 -7.84 28.79 -36.14
CA SER A 501 -8.41 27.42 -36.21
C SER A 501 -9.45 27.22 -37.30
N SER A 502 -9.94 28.32 -37.90
CA SER A 502 -10.83 28.31 -39.07
C SER A 502 -10.03 28.16 -40.35
#